data_AF-A0A2N3F8R3-F1
#
_entry.id   AF-A0A2N3F8R3-F1
#
_cell.length_a   1.000
_cell.length_b   1.000
_cell.length_c   1.000
_cell.angle_alpha   90.00
_cell.angle_beta   90.00
_cell.angle_gamma   90.00
#
_symmetry.space_group_name_H-M   'P 1'
#
loop_
_entity.id
_entity.type
_entity.pdbx_description
1 polymer ?
#
loop_
_entity_poly.entity_id
_entity_poly.type
_entity_poly.pdbx_seq_one_letter_code
_entity_poly.pdbx_strand_id
1 'polypeptide(L)'
;MGPRRVEARVRVVDPRFLRTTSVPGLAQAADSLLPGLKRHTCENDDGRSFLRELADTETPHLLEHVAAELMALSGSPRSLKASTSWDFAADGQGVFRVSLEYDDDLVAVGALKEAQPVVEWLLSSVDSGAVLSPDIDAAVARLRAARG
;
A
#
# COMPACT_ATOMS: atom_id res chain seq x y z
N MET A 1 19.53 -18.10 -6.63
CA MET A 1 19.23 -17.16 -5.53
C MET A 1 17.78 -16.74 -5.71
N GLY A 2 16.94 -16.84 -4.67
CA GLY A 2 15.54 -16.40 -4.75
C GLY A 2 15.43 -14.87 -4.93
N PRO A 3 14.24 -14.35 -5.26
CA PRO A 3 14.02 -12.91 -5.35
C PRO A 3 14.34 -12.25 -4.00
N ARG A 4 14.99 -11.09 -4.05
CA ARG A 4 15.28 -10.31 -2.84
C ARG A 4 14.00 -9.60 -2.38
N ARG A 5 13.79 -9.55 -1.07
CA ARG A 5 12.60 -8.96 -0.46
C ARG A 5 12.97 -8.10 0.74
N VAL A 6 12.24 -7.00 0.91
CA VAL A 6 12.17 -6.28 2.19
C VAL A 6 10.91 -6.71 2.92
N GLU A 7 10.92 -6.66 4.24
CA GLU A 7 9.75 -6.89 5.08
C GLU A 7 9.61 -5.75 6.09
N ALA A 8 8.41 -5.18 6.18
CA ALA A 8 8.05 -4.19 7.17
C ALA A 8 6.95 -4.73 8.09
N ARG A 9 7.12 -4.48 9.40
CA ARG A 9 6.06 -4.72 10.38
C ARG A 9 5.21 -3.46 10.49
N VAL A 10 3.95 -3.58 10.07
CA VAL A 10 2.98 -2.48 10.04
C VAL A 10 2.00 -2.68 11.17
N ARG A 11 1.83 -1.68 12.04
CA ARG A 11 0.88 -1.72 13.15
C ARG A 11 -0.24 -0.73 12.90
N VAL A 12 -1.47 -1.24 12.82
CA VAL A 12 -2.66 -0.41 12.87
C VAL A 12 -2.98 -0.14 14.34
N VAL A 13 -2.73 1.08 14.79
CA VAL A 13 -2.87 1.46 16.21
C VAL A 13 -4.33 1.55 16.63
N ASP A 14 -5.16 2.13 15.77
CA ASP A 14 -6.59 2.26 16.04
C ASP A 14 -7.36 1.12 15.35
N PRO A 15 -8.00 0.21 16.12
CA PRO A 15 -8.65 -0.97 15.57
C PRO A 15 -9.81 -0.63 14.62
N ARG A 16 -10.36 0.59 14.69
CA ARG A 16 -11.40 1.05 13.75
C ARG A 16 -10.91 1.01 12.31
N PHE A 17 -9.63 1.27 12.08
CA PHE A 17 -9.02 1.30 10.75
C PHE A 17 -8.30 0.00 10.40
N LEU A 18 -8.61 -1.12 11.05
CA LEU A 18 -8.01 -2.43 10.68
C LEU A 18 -8.42 -2.86 9.28
N ARG A 19 -9.65 -2.52 8.87
CA ARG A 19 -10.20 -2.84 7.55
C ARG A 19 -10.67 -1.56 6.85
N THR A 20 -10.56 -1.58 5.53
CA THR A 20 -10.98 -0.50 4.62
C THR A 20 -12.48 -0.26 4.61
N THR A 21 -13.30 -1.24 5.05
CA THR A 21 -14.75 -1.09 5.27
C THR A 21 -15.13 0.03 6.24
N SER A 22 -14.20 0.47 7.08
CA SER A 22 -14.38 1.60 7.99
C SER A 22 -14.51 2.97 7.29
N VAL A 23 -14.16 3.05 6.00
CA VAL A 23 -14.06 4.30 5.23
C VAL A 23 -14.88 4.18 3.94
N PRO A 24 -16.16 4.58 3.95
CA PRO A 24 -16.96 4.63 2.72
C PRO A 24 -16.32 5.54 1.67
N GLY A 25 -16.24 5.07 0.43
CA GLY A 25 -15.64 5.84 -0.67
C GLY A 25 -14.13 5.68 -0.85
N LEU A 26 -13.45 4.91 0.03
CA LEU A 26 -12.00 4.72 -0.02
C LEU A 26 -11.51 4.24 -1.39
N ALA A 27 -12.19 3.25 -1.97
CA ALA A 27 -11.80 2.68 -3.26
C ALA A 27 -11.82 3.75 -4.37
N GLN A 28 -12.84 4.62 -4.40
CA GLN A 28 -12.95 5.70 -5.38
C GLN A 28 -11.88 6.77 -5.17
N ALA A 29 -11.57 7.12 -3.92
CA ALA A 29 -10.50 8.04 -3.59
C ALA A 29 -9.13 7.46 -4.00
N ALA A 30 -8.89 6.17 -3.76
CA ALA A 30 -7.68 5.46 -4.15
C ALA A 30 -7.52 5.39 -5.68
N ASP A 31 -8.58 5.10 -6.44
CA ASP A 31 -8.55 5.09 -7.91
C ASP A 31 -8.31 6.49 -8.49
N SER A 32 -8.84 7.53 -7.84
CA SER A 32 -8.62 8.93 -8.26
C SER A 32 -7.18 9.37 -8.03
N LEU A 33 -6.57 8.96 -6.91
CA LEU A 33 -5.21 9.34 -6.54
C LEU A 33 -4.14 8.48 -7.24
N LEU A 34 -4.39 7.18 -7.38
CA LEU A 34 -3.48 6.18 -7.95
C LEU A 34 -4.25 5.26 -8.92
N PRO A 35 -4.61 5.74 -10.13
CA PRO A 35 -5.45 5.00 -11.08
C PRO A 35 -4.79 3.73 -11.63
N GLY A 36 -3.51 3.51 -11.34
CA GLY A 36 -2.83 2.26 -11.66
C GLY A 36 -3.24 1.08 -10.79
N LEU A 37 -3.75 1.33 -9.58
CA LEU A 37 -4.17 0.29 -8.63
C LEU A 37 -5.21 -0.66 -9.21
N LYS A 38 -6.09 -0.19 -10.11
CA LYS A 38 -7.08 -1.03 -10.79
C LYS A 38 -6.48 -2.15 -11.65
N ARG A 39 -5.20 -2.03 -12.04
CA ARG A 39 -4.46 -3.05 -12.80
C ARG A 39 -3.77 -4.07 -11.91
N HIS A 40 -3.72 -3.84 -10.60
CA HIS A 40 -3.13 -4.79 -9.67
C HIS A 40 -4.07 -5.98 -9.50
N THR A 41 -3.47 -7.16 -9.49
CA THR A 41 -4.12 -8.42 -9.16
C THR A 41 -3.56 -8.89 -7.83
N CYS A 42 -4.43 -9.20 -6.87
CA CYS A 42 -4.06 -9.88 -5.64
C CYS A 42 -4.49 -11.35 -5.74
N GLU A 43 -3.79 -12.24 -5.04
CA GLU A 43 -4.27 -13.60 -4.81
C GLU A 43 -5.37 -13.54 -3.74
N ASN A 44 -6.60 -13.32 -4.19
CA ASN A 44 -7.81 -13.41 -3.36
C ASN A 44 -8.66 -14.60 -3.82
N ASP A 45 -9.52 -15.09 -2.93
CA ASP A 45 -10.34 -16.30 -3.17
C ASP A 45 -11.27 -16.17 -4.40
N ASP A 46 -11.57 -14.93 -4.81
CA ASP A 46 -12.55 -14.60 -5.85
C ASP A 46 -11.92 -14.15 -7.19
N GLY A 47 -10.59 -14.08 -7.32
CA GLY A 47 -9.88 -13.57 -8.51
C GLY A 47 -10.23 -12.12 -8.88
N ARG A 48 -10.61 -11.29 -7.90
CA ARG A 48 -11.07 -9.91 -8.12
C ARG A 48 -9.91 -8.97 -8.40
N SER A 49 -10.17 -7.91 -9.17
CA SER A 49 -9.22 -6.79 -9.25
C SER A 49 -9.01 -6.18 -7.87
N PHE A 50 -7.81 -5.64 -7.62
CA PHE A 50 -7.51 -5.04 -6.33
C PHE A 50 -8.48 -3.90 -5.97
N LEU A 51 -8.95 -3.12 -6.95
CA LEU A 51 -9.94 -2.05 -6.70
C LEU A 51 -11.26 -2.58 -6.12
N ARG A 52 -11.67 -3.82 -6.44
CA ARG A 52 -12.83 -4.46 -5.80
C ARG A 52 -12.49 -4.96 -4.40
N GLU A 53 -11.27 -5.46 -4.21
CA GLU A 53 -10.76 -5.91 -2.91
C GLU A 53 -10.68 -4.76 -1.90
N LEU A 54 -10.41 -3.53 -2.37
CA LEU A 54 -10.41 -2.32 -1.53
C LEU A 54 -11.76 -2.00 -0.87
N ALA A 55 -12.86 -2.62 -1.31
CA ALA A 55 -14.13 -2.49 -0.61
C ALA A 55 -14.11 -3.19 0.76
N ASP A 56 -13.33 -4.27 0.90
CA ASP A 56 -13.17 -5.00 2.16
C ASP A 56 -11.85 -5.75 2.23
N THR A 57 -10.80 -5.04 2.64
CA THR A 57 -9.49 -5.60 2.92
C THR A 57 -8.80 -4.91 4.08
N GLU A 58 -7.74 -5.52 4.60
CA GLU A 58 -6.91 -5.01 5.69
C GLU A 58 -6.13 -3.76 5.24
N THR A 59 -6.04 -2.75 6.12
CA THR A 59 -5.32 -1.51 5.83
C THR A 59 -3.86 -1.74 5.40
N PRO A 60 -3.09 -2.68 5.99
CA PRO A 60 -1.75 -2.97 5.51
C PRO A 60 -1.68 -3.61 4.12
N HIS A 61 -2.73 -4.29 3.66
CA HIS A 61 -2.82 -4.77 2.28
C HIS A 61 -3.04 -3.61 1.30
N LEU A 62 -3.80 -2.57 1.70
CA LEU A 62 -3.81 -1.30 0.96
C LEU A 62 -2.42 -0.65 0.91
N LEU A 63 -1.70 -0.57 2.04
CA LEU A 63 -0.33 -0.03 2.07
C LEU A 63 0.61 -0.77 1.12
N GLU A 64 0.55 -2.10 1.09
CA GLU A 64 1.32 -2.94 0.18
C GLU A 64 1.12 -2.51 -1.28
N HIS A 65 -0.13 -2.42 -1.73
CA HIS A 65 -0.43 -2.10 -3.11
C HIS A 65 -0.10 -0.66 -3.48
N VAL A 66 -0.29 0.29 -2.55
CA VAL A 66 0.15 1.68 -2.74
C VAL A 66 1.67 1.73 -2.90
N ALA A 67 2.43 1.06 -2.05
CA ALA A 67 3.89 0.99 -2.16
C ALA A 67 4.32 0.35 -3.49
N ALA A 68 3.70 -0.77 -3.89
CA ALA A 68 4.00 -1.43 -5.16
C ALA A 68 3.70 -0.54 -6.38
N GLU A 69 2.62 0.26 -6.36
CA GLU A 69 2.34 1.21 -7.46
C GLU A 69 3.34 2.37 -7.48
N LEU A 70 3.76 2.88 -6.32
CA LEU A 70 4.82 3.90 -6.23
C LEU A 70 6.17 3.38 -6.76
N MET A 71 6.51 2.12 -6.47
CA MET A 71 7.67 1.45 -7.07
C MET A 71 7.54 1.38 -8.60
N ALA A 72 6.38 0.95 -9.11
CA ALA A 72 6.14 0.84 -10.54
C ALA A 72 6.22 2.22 -11.25
N LEU A 73 5.64 3.26 -10.66
CA LEU A 73 5.69 4.63 -11.18
C LEU A 73 7.11 5.21 -11.15
N SER A 74 7.95 4.77 -10.20
CA SER A 74 9.36 5.16 -10.10
C SER A 74 10.31 4.28 -10.93
N GLY A 75 9.79 3.33 -11.70
CA GLY A 75 10.52 2.57 -12.72
C GLY A 75 10.79 1.11 -12.39
N SER A 76 10.33 0.59 -11.25
CA SER A 76 10.47 -0.83 -10.92
C SER A 76 9.57 -1.71 -11.83
N PRO A 77 9.98 -2.96 -12.11
CA PRO A 77 9.15 -3.89 -12.87
C PRO A 77 7.80 -4.16 -12.18
N ARG A 78 6.70 -4.04 -12.93
CA ARG A 78 5.33 -4.35 -12.45
C ARG A 78 5.11 -5.83 -12.13
N SER A 79 6.06 -6.70 -12.47
CA SER A 79 6.06 -8.13 -12.16
C SER A 79 6.60 -8.47 -10.76
N LEU A 80 7.18 -7.50 -10.05
CA LEU A 80 7.64 -7.70 -8.68
C LEU A 80 6.45 -8.04 -7.79
N LYS A 81 6.61 -9.07 -6.95
CA LYS A 81 5.53 -9.53 -6.07
C LYS A 81 5.55 -8.77 -4.75
N ALA A 82 4.38 -8.61 -4.18
CA ALA A 82 4.19 -8.10 -2.84
C ALA A 82 3.25 -9.06 -2.08
N SER A 83 3.28 -9.00 -0.75
CA SER A 83 2.37 -9.79 0.08
C SER A 83 2.20 -9.21 1.47
N THR A 84 0.98 -9.29 1.98
CA THR A 84 0.61 -8.96 3.36
C THR A 84 0.23 -10.24 4.07
N SER A 85 0.79 -10.44 5.26
CA SER A 85 0.48 -11.58 6.12
C SER A 85 0.38 -11.13 7.58
N TRP A 86 -0.22 -11.96 8.42
CA TRP A 86 -0.31 -11.70 9.85
C TRP A 86 -0.27 -13.01 10.64
N ASP A 87 0.29 -12.93 11.84
CA ASP A 87 0.15 -13.95 12.88
C ASP A 87 -0.13 -13.20 14.18
N PHE A 88 -1.41 -12.94 14.48
CA PHE A 88 -1.78 -12.13 15.65
C PHE A 88 -1.43 -12.82 16.98
N ALA A 89 -1.21 -14.14 16.99
CA ALA A 89 -0.76 -14.84 18.18
C ALA A 89 0.74 -14.56 18.45
N ALA A 90 1.56 -14.52 17.40
CA ALA A 90 2.99 -14.26 17.51
C ALA A 90 3.34 -12.75 17.56
N ASP A 91 2.67 -11.94 16.75
CA ASP A 91 3.01 -10.54 16.51
C ASP A 91 2.14 -9.54 17.30
N GLY A 92 0.99 -10.00 17.83
CA GLY A 92 0.00 -9.18 18.49
C GLY A 92 -1.10 -8.66 17.55
N GLN A 93 -2.28 -8.39 18.11
CA GLN A 93 -3.43 -7.91 17.35
C GLN A 93 -3.12 -6.60 16.61
N GLY A 94 -3.47 -6.54 15.32
CA GLY A 94 -3.29 -5.35 14.48
C GLY A 94 -1.86 -5.14 13.97
N VAL A 95 -0.96 -6.11 14.17
CA VAL A 95 0.37 -6.13 13.58
C VAL A 95 0.38 -7.06 12.37
N PHE A 96 0.89 -6.54 11.26
CA PHE A 96 0.97 -7.20 9.96
C PHE A 96 2.41 -7.17 9.45
N ARG A 97 2.75 -8.13 8.59
CA ARG A 97 4.01 -8.18 7.84
C ARG A 97 3.72 -7.89 6.38
N VAL A 98 4.26 -6.79 5.87
CA VAL A 98 4.20 -6.41 4.45
C VAL A 98 5.56 -6.68 3.82
N SER A 99 5.59 -7.50 2.77
CA SER A 99 6.80 -7.84 2.04
C SER A 99 6.72 -7.36 0.60
N LEU A 100 7.81 -6.77 0.11
CA LEU A 100 7.96 -6.33 -1.28
C LEU A 100 9.20 -6.98 -1.89
N GLU A 101 9.03 -7.65 -3.03
CA GLU A 101 10.15 -7.94 -3.93
C GLU A 101 10.68 -6.64 -4.53
N TYR A 102 11.99 -6.59 -4.77
CA TYR A 102 12.61 -5.38 -5.27
C TYR A 102 13.68 -5.66 -6.32
N ASP A 103 13.79 -4.72 -7.25
CA ASP A 103 14.95 -4.52 -8.12
C ASP A 103 15.97 -3.57 -7.47
N ASP A 104 15.51 -2.65 -6.61
CA ASP A 104 16.29 -1.70 -5.82
C ASP A 104 15.71 -1.60 -4.39
N ASP A 105 16.54 -1.85 -3.37
CA ASP A 105 16.09 -1.91 -1.97
C ASP A 105 15.79 -0.53 -1.36
N LEU A 106 16.52 0.51 -1.77
CA LEU A 106 16.26 1.89 -1.35
C LEU A 106 14.91 2.37 -1.89
N VAL A 107 14.58 2.01 -3.13
CA VAL A 107 13.26 2.28 -3.72
C VAL A 107 12.17 1.53 -2.94
N ALA A 108 12.37 0.26 -2.58
CA ALA A 108 11.36 -0.51 -1.84
C ALA A 108 11.12 0.02 -0.41
N VAL A 109 12.18 0.32 0.35
CA VAL A 109 12.06 0.93 1.69
C VAL A 109 11.47 2.33 1.60
N GLY A 110 11.88 3.12 0.60
CA GLY A 110 11.32 4.44 0.33
C GLY A 110 9.83 4.37 0.02
N ALA A 111 9.41 3.45 -0.84
CA ALA A 111 8.01 3.30 -1.24
C ALA A 111 7.10 2.94 -0.05
N LEU A 112 7.56 2.09 0.88
CA LEU A 112 6.82 1.80 2.11
C LEU A 112 6.62 3.05 2.98
N LYS A 113 7.65 3.91 3.07
CA LYS A 113 7.57 5.17 3.82
C LYS A 113 6.66 6.20 3.14
N GLU A 114 6.72 6.31 1.81
CA GLU A 114 5.89 7.24 1.03
C GLU A 114 4.43 6.76 0.94
N ALA A 115 4.18 5.45 1.00
CA ALA A 115 2.83 4.89 1.01
C ALA A 115 2.06 5.18 2.31
N GLN A 116 2.75 5.29 3.45
CA GLN A 116 2.10 5.54 4.74
C GLN A 116 1.24 6.82 4.76
N PRO A 117 1.76 8.02 4.44
CA PRO A 117 0.94 9.24 4.44
C PRO A 117 -0.18 9.20 3.39
N VAL A 118 -0.02 8.43 2.31
CA VAL A 118 -1.08 8.21 1.31
C VAL A 118 -2.24 7.41 1.92
N VAL A 119 -1.93 6.32 2.60
CA VAL A 119 -2.93 5.48 3.27
C VAL A 119 -3.59 6.25 4.42
N GLU A 120 -2.82 6.98 5.22
CA GLU A 120 -3.37 7.84 6.28
C GLU A 120 -4.35 8.88 5.72
N TRP A 121 -4.01 9.50 4.58
CA TRP A 121 -4.92 10.42 3.90
C TRP A 121 -6.22 9.72 3.45
N LEU A 122 -6.12 8.56 2.80
CA LEU A 122 -7.26 7.75 2.37
C LEU A 122 -8.16 7.33 3.55
N LEU A 123 -7.59 7.09 4.72
CA LEU A 123 -8.34 6.76 5.92
C LEU A 123 -8.97 8.00 6.58
N SER A 124 -8.36 9.17 6.41
CA SER A 124 -8.81 10.46 6.98
C SER A 124 -9.90 11.14 6.15
N SER A 125 -10.08 10.77 4.88
CA SER A 125 -11.00 11.45 3.95
C SER A 125 -12.48 11.36 4.35
N VAL A 126 -12.80 10.63 5.42
CA VAL A 126 -14.14 10.56 6.02
C VAL A 126 -14.46 11.80 6.87
N ASP A 127 -13.47 12.51 7.42
CA ASP A 127 -13.69 13.42 8.56
C ASP A 127 -13.24 14.89 8.39
N SER A 128 -12.68 15.33 7.26
CA SER A 128 -12.17 16.71 7.20
C SER A 128 -12.13 17.32 5.80
N GLY A 129 -12.99 18.32 5.57
CA GLY A 129 -13.08 19.11 4.34
C GLY A 129 -11.88 20.02 4.03
N ALA A 130 -10.63 19.61 4.31
CA ALA A 130 -9.42 20.37 3.99
C ALA A 130 -8.09 19.59 4.06
N VAL A 131 -8.05 18.24 4.12
CA VAL A 131 -6.75 17.56 4.06
C VAL A 131 -6.23 17.59 2.63
N LEU A 132 -5.17 18.35 2.38
CA LEU A 132 -4.50 18.39 1.08
C LEU A 132 -4.12 16.97 0.67
N SER A 133 -4.48 16.59 -0.56
CA SER A 133 -4.14 15.28 -1.10
C SER A 133 -2.62 15.09 -1.15
N PRO A 134 -2.12 13.87 -0.92
CA PRO A 134 -0.70 13.56 -1.05
C PRO A 134 -0.19 13.92 -2.45
N ASP A 135 1.00 14.50 -2.53
CA ASP A 135 1.69 14.78 -3.78
C ASP A 135 2.41 13.51 -4.28
N ILE A 136 1.70 12.74 -5.11
CA ILE A 136 2.19 11.49 -5.69
C ILE A 136 3.38 11.75 -6.62
N ASP A 137 3.37 12.83 -7.39
CA ASP A 137 4.46 13.14 -8.31
C ASP A 137 5.76 13.46 -7.54
N ALA A 138 5.66 14.19 -6.43
CA ALA A 138 6.79 14.45 -5.57
C ALA A 138 7.31 13.16 -4.89
N ALA A 139 6.42 12.27 -4.46
CA ALA A 139 6.81 10.97 -3.92
C ALA A 139 7.57 10.14 -4.96
N VAL A 140 7.04 10.04 -6.18
CA VAL A 140 7.69 9.32 -7.29
C VAL A 140 9.03 9.95 -7.66
N ALA A 141 9.14 11.29 -7.66
CA ALA A 141 10.40 11.98 -7.92
C ALA A 141 11.47 11.65 -6.87
N ARG A 142 11.11 11.61 -5.58
CA ARG A 142 12.02 11.20 -4.50
C ARG A 142 12.49 9.76 -4.68
N LEU A 143 11.60 8.83 -5.03
CA LEU A 143 11.95 7.43 -5.28
C LEU A 143 12.89 7.27 -6.48
N ARG A 144 12.65 8.02 -7.57
CA ARG A 144 13.56 8.03 -8.73
C ARG A 144 14.94 8.56 -8.36
N ALA A 145 15.02 9.58 -7.51
CA ALA A 145 16.29 10.15 -7.05
C ALA A 145 17.06 9.22 -6.08
N ALA A 146 16.35 8.32 -5.39
CA ALA A 146 16.94 7.34 -4.48
C ALA A 146 17.51 6.10 -5.20
N ARG A 147 17.13 5.89 -6.47
CA ARG A 147 17.56 4.75 -7.28
C ARG A 147 19.05 4.84 -7.62
N GLY A 148 19.79 3.76 -7.38
CA GLY A 148 21.25 3.65 -7.62
C GLY A 148 21.63 3.27 -9.04
#